data_AF-A0A0K8QAR1-F1
#
_entry.id   AF-A0A0K8QAR1-F1
#
_cell.length_a   1.000
_cell.length_b   1.000
_cell.length_c   1.000
_cell.angle_alpha   90.00
_cell.angle_beta   90.00
_cell.angle_gamma   90.00
#
_symmetry.space_group_name_H-M   'P 1'
#
loop_
_entity.id
_entity.type
_entity.pdbx_description
1 polymer ?
#
loop_
_entity_poly.entity_id
_entity_poly.type
_entity_poly.pdbx_seq_one_letter_code
_entity_poly.pdbx_strand_id
1 'polypeptide(L)' 'MSEVSPAVVVTGLGAVTPVGATAAETWAALLAGKSGITRLEAEWAEALPVRMAARVTTDVAPLLSTL' A
#
# COMPACT_ATOMS: atom_id res chain seq x y z
N MET A 1 28.68 -30.71 -13.72
CA MET A 1 27.74 -30.87 -12.60
C MET A 1 26.72 -29.76 -12.74
N SER A 2 25.44 -30.06 -12.99
CA SER A 2 24.41 -29.02 -12.94
C SER A 2 24.31 -28.54 -11.50
N GLU A 3 24.47 -27.24 -11.27
CA GLU A 3 24.15 -26.64 -9.98
C GLU A 3 22.67 -26.87 -9.69
N VAL A 4 22.36 -27.45 -8.53
CA VAL A 4 21.00 -27.51 -8.03
C VAL A 4 20.74 -26.18 -7.34
N SER A 5 19.92 -25.32 -7.96
CA SER A 5 19.44 -24.12 -7.28
C SER A 5 18.40 -24.52 -6.22
N PRO A 6 18.57 -24.11 -4.94
CA PRO A 6 17.61 -24.43 -3.90
C PRO A 6 16.24 -23.78 -4.19
N ALA A 7 15.17 -24.45 -3.77
CA ALA A 7 13.83 -23.88 -3.86
C ALA A 7 13.69 -22.70 -2.89
N VAL A 8 13.39 -21.52 -3.42
CA VAL A 8 13.12 -20.31 -2.65
C VAL A 8 11.61 -20.07 -2.61
N VAL A 9 11.07 -19.83 -1.42
CA VAL A 9 9.63 -19.64 -1.20
C VAL A 9 9.35 -18.33 -0.48
N VAL A 10 8.13 -17.81 -0.67
CA VAL A 10 7.60 -16.67 0.09
C VAL A 10 6.99 -17.20 1.38
N THR A 11 7.50 -16.78 2.53
CA THR A 11 7.03 -17.22 3.87
C THR A 11 6.21 -16.18 4.62
N GLY A 12 6.10 -14.96 4.08
CA GLY A 12 5.33 -13.88 4.68
C GLY A 12 4.99 -12.78 3.67
N LEU A 13 3.88 -12.10 3.92
CA LEU A 13 3.41 -10.96 3.13
C LEU A 13 2.84 -9.89 4.05
N GLY A 14 3.21 -8.64 3.79
CA GLY A 14 2.66 -7.45 4.42
C GLY A 14 2.42 -6.37 3.38
N ALA A 15 1.40 -5.55 3.57
CA ALA A 15 1.09 -4.45 2.66
C ALA A 15 0.38 -3.33 3.42
N VAL A 16 0.81 -2.09 3.21
CA VAL A 16 0.07 -0.88 3.57
C VAL A 16 -0.21 -0.14 2.27
N THR A 17 -1.48 -0.03 1.89
CA THR A 17 -1.90 0.48 0.60
C THR A 17 -3.07 1.46 0.75
N PRO A 18 -3.45 2.17 -0.32
CA PRO A 18 -4.63 3.03 -0.30
C PRO A 18 -5.98 2.30 -0.22
N VAL A 19 -5.98 0.96 -0.23
CA VAL A 19 -7.20 0.14 -0.16
C VAL A 19 -7.19 -0.85 1.01
N GLY A 20 -6.16 -0.83 1.86
CA GLY A 20 -6.05 -1.67 3.05
C GLY A 20 -4.71 -1.51 3.77
N ALA A 21 -4.71 -1.69 5.09
CA ALA A 21 -3.52 -1.62 5.94
C ALA A 21 -2.84 -2.99 6.14
N THR A 22 -3.44 -4.05 5.60
CA THR A 22 -2.85 -5.39 5.56
C THR A 22 -2.90 -5.97 4.14
N ALA A 23 -2.11 -7.04 3.91
CA ALA A 23 -2.16 -7.77 2.65
C ALA A 23 -3.53 -8.40 2.37
N ALA A 24 -4.18 -8.93 3.41
CA ALA A 24 -5.52 -9.53 3.29
C ALA A 24 -6.58 -8.48 2.93
N GLU A 25 -6.57 -7.32 3.60
CA GLU A 25 -7.46 -6.21 3.30
C GLU A 25 -7.25 -5.68 1.88
N THR A 26 -5.99 -5.45 1.51
CA THR A 26 -5.62 -4.99 0.17
C THR A 26 -6.16 -5.94 -0.89
N TRP A 27 -5.94 -7.24 -0.73
CA TRP A 27 -6.39 -8.24 -1.69
C TRP A 27 -7.92 -8.29 -1.82
N ALA A 28 -8.63 -8.31 -0.68
CA ALA A 28 -10.08 -8.31 -0.67
C ALA A 28 -10.67 -7.05 -1.33
N ALA A 29 -10.06 -5.89 -1.11
CA ALA A 29 -10.50 -4.64 -1.71
C ALA A 29 -10.28 -4.60 -3.23
N LEU A 30 -9.12 -5.10 -3.71
CA LEU A 30 -8.83 -5.21 -5.14
C LEU A 30 -9.80 -6.17 -5.84
N LEU A 31 -10.07 -7.34 -5.26
CA LEU A 31 -11.07 -8.28 -5.79
C LEU A 31 -12.49 -7.68 -5.83
N ALA A 32 -12.81 -6.81 -4.89
CA ALA A 32 -14.07 -6.07 -4.87
C ALA A 32 -14.10 -4.85 -5.80
N GLY A 33 -13.03 -4.59 -6.57
CA GLY A 33 -12.95 -3.46 -7.50
C GLY A 33 -12.88 -2.09 -6.82
N LYS A 34 -12.48 -2.03 -5.54
CA LYS A 34 -12.40 -0.76 -4.80
C LYS A 34 -11.20 0.05 -5.29
N SER A 35 -11.42 1.34 -5.57
CA SER A 35 -10.37 2.32 -5.83
C SER A 35 -10.07 3.11 -4.55
N GLY A 36 -8.78 3.28 -4.23
CA GLY A 36 -8.33 4.15 -3.14
C GLY A 36 -8.06 5.59 -3.56
N ILE A 37 -8.28 5.94 -4.84
CA ILE A 37 -8.03 7.29 -5.36
C ILE A 37 -9.14 8.23 -4.88
N THR A 38 -8.78 9.34 -4.25
CA THR A 38 -9.69 10.40 -3.83
C THR A 38 -9.16 11.77 -4.24
N ARG A 39 -10.01 12.78 -4.17
CA ARG A 39 -9.59 14.18 -4.27
C ARG A 39 -8.75 14.57 -3.05
N LEU A 40 -7.77 15.44 -3.26
CA LEU A 40 -6.98 16.06 -2.20
C LEU A 40 -7.69 17.34 -1.75
N GLU A 41 -8.26 17.32 -0.54
CA GLU A 41 -8.99 18.46 0.06
C GLU A 41 -8.10 19.35 0.95
N ALA A 42 -6.81 19.06 1.04
CA ALA A 42 -5.89 19.84 1.86
C ALA A 42 -5.48 21.13 1.16
N GLU A 43 -5.35 22.23 1.91
CA GLU A 43 -5.03 23.57 1.38
C GLU A 43 -3.77 23.60 0.51
N TRP A 44 -2.72 22.86 0.90
CA TRP A 44 -1.48 22.76 0.12
C TRP A 44 -1.69 22.17 -1.28
N ALA A 45 -2.74 21.36 -1.49
CA ALA A 45 -3.02 20.74 -2.77
C ALA A 45 -3.64 21.73 -3.77
N GLU A 46 -4.11 22.90 -3.33
CA GLU A 46 -4.65 23.92 -4.23
C GLU A 46 -3.61 24.47 -5.21
N ALA A 47 -2.34 24.54 -4.80
CA ALA A 47 -1.26 24.98 -5.68
C ALA A 47 -0.86 23.91 -6.72
N LEU A 48 -1.36 22.67 -6.60
CA LEU A 48 -0.93 21.57 -7.46
C LEU A 48 -1.78 21.47 -8.73
N PRO A 49 -1.15 21.18 -9.89
CA PRO A 49 -1.86 20.91 -11.14
C PRO A 49 -2.65 19.60 -11.11
N VAL A 50 -2.23 18.63 -10.28
CA VAL A 50 -2.93 17.36 -10.04
C VAL A 50 -3.40 17.34 -8.59
N ARG A 51 -4.72 17.17 -8.38
CA ARG A 51 -5.37 17.26 -7.06
C ARG A 51 -6.11 15.99 -6.67
N MET A 52 -5.59 14.85 -7.10
CA MET A 52 -6.09 13.53 -6.72
C MET A 52 -4.91 12.65 -6.33
N ALA A 53 -5.11 11.80 -5.33
CA ALA A 53 -4.12 10.84 -4.87
C ALA A 53 -4.82 9.66 -4.18
N ALA A 54 -4.08 8.59 -3.97
CA ALA A 54 -4.52 7.47 -3.16
C ALA A 54 -3.69 7.46 -1.88
N ARG A 55 -4.27 7.95 -0.77
CA ARG A 55 -3.59 8.00 0.53
C ARG A 55 -3.77 6.66 1.24
N VAL A 56 -2.75 6.23 1.97
CA VAL A 56 -2.83 5.04 2.82
C VAL A 56 -3.96 5.19 3.85
N THR A 57 -4.61 4.08 4.17
CA THR A 57 -5.82 4.07 5.03
C THR A 57 -5.51 4.14 6.53
N THR A 58 -4.23 4.16 6.90
CA THR A 58 -3.76 4.18 8.29
C THR A 58 -2.66 5.22 8.46
N ASP A 59 -2.52 5.76 9.67
CA ASP A 59 -1.30 6.48 10.03
C ASP A 59 -0.16 5.46 10.13
N VAL A 60 0.93 5.75 9.39
CA VAL A 60 2.12 4.91 9.36
C VAL A 60 3.16 5.36 10.37
N ALA A 61 3.09 6.60 10.88
CA ALA A 61 4.03 7.10 11.87
C ALA A 61 4.20 6.17 13.09
N PRO A 62 3.14 5.60 13.72
CA PRO A 62 3.32 4.69 14.85
C PRO A 62 3.92 3.31 14.46
N LEU A 63 3.92 2.97 13.17
CA LEU A 63 4.49 1.73 12.64
C LEU A 63 5.98 1.87 12.31
N LEU A 64 6.46 3.11 12.15
CA LEU A 64 7.84 3.41 11.85
C LEU A 64 8.62 3.51 13.17
N SER A 65 9.26 2.42 13.59
CA SER A 65 10.27 2.50 14.64
C SER A 65 11.56 3.06 14.06
N THR A 66 12.02 4.19 14.57
CA THR A 66 13.44 4.53 14.53
C THR A 66 14.14 3.67 15.58
N LEU A 67 14.90 2.67 15.15
CA LEU A 67 16.00 2.17 15.99
C LEU A 67 16.93 3.35 16.32
#